data_AF-A0A7R9W3T3-F1
#
_entry.id   AF-A0A7R9W3T3-F1
#
_cell.length_a   1.000
_cell.length_b   1.000
_cell.length_c   1.000
_cell.angle_alpha   90.00
_cell.angle_beta   90.00
_cell.angle_gamma   90.00
#
_symmetry.space_group_name_H-M   'P 1'
#
loop_
_entity.id
_entity.type
_entity.pdbx_description
1 polymer ?
#
loop_
_entity_poly.entity_id
_entity_poly.type
_entity_poly.pdbx_seq_one_letter_code
_entity_poly.pdbx_strand_id
1 'polypeptide(L)'
;MIRTIRSSLTALTTGNIVLFCFYLSHLFEPYFRLPKELYDDACLAKRMGKKEEFALVVDKSFVDGYNRDIDDMKEYIKRLWGASAHVDYRVKQTLFWIVRFATIAAAFYTSNNYQDKALHQVLLVSLLQFAILPYSLSVALGYGLETVFVLYTGHALVMPILTASTSVLVPEPYNIAVMISPTFLATFLILDQLLCVYTLFKTPVGPVEKLPAKRIWQSVWYGFLNCKTYYLILLPLSYGTKIAIIPWLVDYFLGLSNLITKRTMTYWTVLFYHAHRVGHIPIVYPDAHRFHHHLHDSTSFDAHIFGSGAPEEWLILVSDICIARFLKIMPASLGPSVLAVSWYNKWGFHARKANPDDDGDNFHVNHHSLHVKNLGITYPYDLLMGTAMKSKVTWAGYEIFREETKDGKSYKLCFVPLANDENGQFKKLKRQSLSMSGVDFSGLDEGYLSQ
;
A
#
# COMPACT_ATOMS: atom_id res chain seq x y z
N MET A 1 30.50 -25.69 7.69
CA MET A 1 30.29 -24.25 7.94
C MET A 1 30.51 -23.40 6.69
N ILE A 2 31.71 -23.25 6.14
CA ILE A 2 31.98 -22.39 4.96
C ILE A 2 31.14 -22.78 3.73
N ARG A 3 31.03 -24.08 3.41
CA ARG A 3 30.17 -24.56 2.31
C ARG A 3 28.69 -24.20 2.51
N THR A 4 28.20 -24.33 3.74
CA THR A 4 26.82 -23.97 4.11
C THR A 4 26.60 -22.47 3.96
N ILE A 5 27.51 -21.64 4.48
CA ILE A 5 27.46 -20.17 4.36
C ILE A 5 27.45 -19.76 2.88
N ARG A 6 28.35 -20.33 2.07
CA ARG A 6 28.41 -20.05 0.63
C ARG A 6 27.11 -20.46 -0.08
N SER A 7 26.58 -21.65 0.22
CA SER A 7 25.31 -22.14 -0.35
C SER A 7 24.15 -21.22 0.02
N SER A 8 24.06 -20.78 1.27
CA SER A 8 23.05 -19.82 1.72
C SER A 8 23.20 -18.48 1.00
N LEU A 9 24.41 -17.91 0.94
CA LEU A 9 24.63 -16.65 0.23
C LEU A 9 24.26 -16.73 -1.25
N THR A 10 24.61 -17.82 -1.93
CA THR A 10 24.17 -18.04 -3.32
C THR A 10 22.65 -18.15 -3.42
N ALA A 11 21.99 -18.91 -2.54
CA ALA A 11 20.53 -19.01 -2.54
C ALA A 11 19.83 -17.66 -2.30
N LEU A 12 20.41 -16.82 -1.44
CA LEU A 12 19.89 -15.48 -1.14
C LEU A 12 20.07 -14.53 -2.31
N THR A 13 21.28 -14.45 -2.88
CA THR A 13 21.58 -13.55 -4.00
C THR A 13 20.81 -13.98 -5.24
N THR A 14 20.92 -15.25 -5.64
CA THR A 14 20.24 -15.77 -6.82
C THR A 14 18.72 -15.72 -6.63
N GLY A 15 18.21 -16.06 -5.45
CA GLY A 15 16.79 -15.98 -5.17
C GLY A 15 16.23 -14.56 -5.28
N ASN A 16 16.93 -13.55 -4.74
CA ASN A 16 16.53 -12.15 -4.92
C ASN A 16 16.58 -11.71 -6.39
N ILE A 17 17.62 -12.11 -7.14
CA ILE A 17 17.70 -11.81 -8.58
C ILE A 17 16.48 -12.41 -9.30
N VAL A 18 16.13 -13.67 -9.02
CA VAL A 18 14.97 -14.32 -9.65
C VAL A 18 13.66 -13.61 -9.30
N LEU A 19 13.44 -13.27 -8.02
CA LEU A 19 12.25 -12.53 -7.59
C LEU A 19 12.16 -11.17 -8.29
N PHE A 20 13.27 -10.45 -8.37
CA PHE A 20 13.32 -9.14 -9.00
C PHE A 20 13.16 -9.22 -10.53
N CYS A 21 13.78 -10.21 -11.17
CA CYS A 21 13.58 -10.48 -12.61
C CYS A 21 12.13 -10.85 -12.90
N PHE A 22 11.49 -11.67 -12.07
CA PHE A 22 10.07 -11.99 -12.19
C PHE A 22 9.20 -10.74 -12.04
N TYR A 23 9.49 -9.90 -11.04
CA TYR A 23 8.78 -8.62 -10.86
C TYR A 23 8.95 -7.73 -12.09
N LEU A 24 10.18 -7.55 -12.60
CA LEU A 24 10.45 -6.72 -13.78
C LEU A 24 9.86 -7.26 -15.07
N SER A 25 9.85 -8.59 -15.28
CA SER A 25 9.24 -9.17 -16.48
C SER A 25 7.75 -8.85 -16.53
N HIS A 26 7.07 -8.94 -15.38
CA HIS A 26 5.64 -8.68 -15.26
C HIS A 26 5.28 -7.20 -15.01
N LEU A 27 6.27 -6.36 -14.68
CA LEU A 27 6.09 -4.90 -14.54
C LEU A 27 5.64 -4.26 -15.85
N PHE A 28 6.08 -4.83 -16.98
CA PHE A 28 5.82 -4.32 -18.32
C PHE A 28 5.05 -5.31 -19.21
N GLU A 29 4.84 -6.55 -18.77
CA GLU A 29 3.98 -7.54 -19.44
C GLU A 29 2.51 -7.06 -19.42
N PRO A 30 1.72 -7.23 -20.50
CA PRO A 30 1.05 -6.08 -21.06
C PRO A 30 -0.25 -5.83 -20.34
N TYR A 31 -0.32 -4.71 -19.62
CA TYR A 31 -1.59 -4.04 -19.35
C TYR A 31 -2.45 -3.94 -20.62
N PHE A 32 -1.83 -3.82 -21.81
CA PHE A 32 -2.53 -3.83 -23.10
C PHE A 32 -3.25 -5.14 -23.46
N ARG A 33 -2.87 -6.29 -22.86
CA ARG A 33 -3.58 -7.57 -23.05
C ARG A 33 -4.79 -7.70 -22.11
N LEU A 34 -4.84 -6.88 -21.07
CA LEU A 34 -5.98 -6.80 -20.19
C LEU A 34 -7.00 -5.80 -20.75
N PRO A 35 -8.31 -6.09 -20.64
CA PRO A 35 -9.34 -5.07 -20.73
C PRO A 35 -9.01 -3.90 -19.80
N LYS A 36 -9.26 -2.67 -20.28
CA LYS A 36 -8.89 -1.45 -19.55
C LYS A 36 -9.52 -1.40 -18.15
N GLU A 37 -10.72 -1.95 -18.03
CA GLU A 37 -11.47 -2.10 -16.78
C GLU A 37 -10.80 -2.99 -15.72
N LEU A 38 -9.74 -3.74 -16.05
CA LEU A 38 -9.02 -4.55 -15.06
C LEU A 38 -7.80 -3.87 -14.44
N TYR A 39 -7.33 -2.77 -15.02
CA TYR A 39 -6.23 -1.99 -14.45
C TYR A 39 -6.64 -0.55 -14.14
N ASP A 40 -7.55 0.05 -14.92
CA ASP A 40 -8.09 1.38 -14.69
C ASP A 40 -9.43 1.32 -13.93
N ASP A 41 -9.39 1.52 -12.62
CA ASP A 41 -10.56 1.54 -11.75
C ASP A 41 -11.62 2.57 -12.18
N ALA A 42 -11.21 3.70 -12.79
CA ALA A 42 -12.15 4.69 -13.29
C ALA A 42 -12.89 4.19 -14.55
N CYS A 43 -12.20 3.42 -15.40
CA CYS A 43 -12.82 2.75 -16.55
C CYS A 43 -13.83 1.69 -16.09
N LEU A 44 -13.47 0.88 -15.09
CA LEU A 44 -14.37 -0.11 -14.51
C LEU A 44 -15.59 0.55 -13.87
N ALA A 45 -15.39 1.56 -13.03
CA ALA A 45 -16.46 2.31 -12.39
C ALA A 45 -17.41 2.94 -13.42
N LYS A 46 -16.87 3.51 -14.50
CA LYS A 46 -17.69 4.04 -15.62
C LYS A 46 -18.49 2.94 -16.32
N ARG A 47 -17.92 1.75 -16.51
CA ARG A 47 -18.63 0.62 -17.13
C ARG A 47 -19.75 0.10 -16.23
N MET A 48 -19.47 -0.07 -14.93
CA MET A 48 -20.45 -0.50 -13.93
C MET A 48 -21.55 0.55 -13.68
N GLY A 49 -21.24 1.84 -13.85
CA GLY A 49 -22.21 2.94 -13.75
C GLY A 49 -23.34 2.86 -14.77
N LYS A 50 -23.14 2.12 -15.88
CA LYS A 50 -24.20 1.84 -16.86
C LYS A 50 -25.25 0.86 -16.34
N LYS A 51 -24.97 0.11 -15.26
CA LYS A 51 -25.89 -0.85 -14.62
C LYS A 51 -26.39 -1.95 -15.57
N GLU A 52 -25.59 -2.27 -16.59
CA GLU A 52 -25.83 -3.35 -17.53
C GLU A 52 -25.01 -4.57 -17.14
N GLU A 53 -25.46 -5.76 -17.56
CA GLU A 53 -24.62 -6.94 -17.58
C GLU A 53 -23.51 -6.76 -18.62
N PHE A 54 -22.29 -7.13 -18.23
CA PHE A 54 -21.16 -7.18 -19.14
C PHE A 54 -20.17 -8.24 -18.71
N ALA A 55 -19.22 -8.53 -19.59
CA ALA A 55 -18.12 -9.39 -19.24
C ALA A 55 -16.81 -8.94 -19.87
N LEU A 56 -15.73 -9.22 -19.16
CA LEU A 56 -14.37 -8.94 -19.60
C LEU A 56 -13.73 -10.26 -19.98
N VAL A 57 -13.29 -10.38 -21.24
CA VAL A 57 -12.67 -11.60 -21.77
C VAL A 57 -11.15 -11.42 -21.75
N VAL A 58 -10.45 -12.40 -21.20
CA VAL A 58 -8.99 -12.41 -21.09
C VAL A 58 -8.48 -13.76 -21.58
N ASP A 59 -7.41 -13.75 -22.36
CA ASP A 59 -6.78 -14.98 -22.83
C ASP A 59 -6.33 -15.86 -21.66
N LYS A 60 -6.70 -17.14 -21.71
CA LYS A 60 -6.34 -18.12 -20.68
C LYS A 60 -4.83 -18.26 -20.55
N SER A 61 -4.11 -18.12 -21.66
CA SER A 61 -2.64 -18.15 -21.70
C SER A 61 -1.99 -17.05 -20.86
N PHE A 62 -2.62 -15.88 -20.69
CA PHE A 62 -2.11 -14.82 -19.82
C PHE A 62 -2.19 -15.24 -18.35
N VAL A 63 -3.37 -15.67 -17.90
CA VAL A 63 -3.61 -16.04 -16.50
C VAL A 63 -2.85 -17.31 -16.13
N ASP A 64 -2.92 -18.34 -16.96
CA ASP A 64 -2.27 -19.63 -16.72
C ASP A 64 -0.75 -19.52 -16.89
N GLY A 65 -0.27 -18.67 -17.79
CA GLY A 65 1.15 -18.35 -17.95
C GLY A 65 1.71 -17.71 -16.68
N TYR A 66 1.08 -16.63 -16.21
CA TYR A 66 1.47 -15.96 -14.96
C TYR A 66 1.51 -16.94 -13.76
N ASN A 67 0.47 -17.75 -13.61
CA ASN A 67 0.38 -18.72 -12.52
C ASN A 67 1.49 -19.77 -12.60
N ARG A 68 1.79 -20.26 -13.80
CA ARG A 68 2.89 -21.20 -14.04
C ARG A 68 4.24 -20.57 -13.71
N ASP A 69 4.49 -19.34 -14.16
CA ASP A 69 5.76 -18.66 -13.92
C ASP A 69 5.99 -18.41 -12.41
N ILE A 70 4.92 -18.07 -11.68
CA ILE A 70 4.95 -17.99 -10.20
C ILE A 70 5.33 -19.36 -9.60
N ASP A 71 4.72 -20.45 -10.05
CA ASP A 71 4.95 -21.78 -9.50
C ASP A 71 6.34 -22.31 -9.84
N ASP A 72 6.83 -22.07 -11.06
CA ASP A 72 8.19 -22.37 -11.49
C ASP A 72 9.22 -21.59 -10.66
N MET A 73 8.97 -20.30 -10.42
CA MET A 73 9.80 -19.48 -9.54
C MET A 73 9.82 -20.01 -8.10
N LYS A 74 8.66 -20.35 -7.53
CA LYS A 74 8.57 -20.92 -6.17
C LYS A 74 9.41 -22.19 -6.05
N GLU A 75 9.27 -23.09 -7.02
CA GLU A 75 9.99 -24.37 -7.04
C GLU A 75 11.49 -24.15 -7.25
N TYR A 76 11.89 -23.20 -8.11
CA TYR A 76 13.28 -22.83 -8.29
C TYR A 76 13.91 -22.31 -6.99
N ILE A 77 13.27 -21.35 -6.31
CA ILE A 77 13.78 -20.78 -5.06
C ILE A 77 13.84 -21.86 -3.97
N LYS A 78 12.82 -22.73 -3.88
CA LYS A 78 12.82 -23.86 -2.95
C LYS A 78 14.04 -24.78 -3.16
N ARG A 79 14.40 -25.06 -4.42
CA ARG A 79 15.59 -25.86 -4.75
C ARG A 79 16.90 -25.18 -4.37
N LEU A 80 16.99 -23.85 -4.46
CA LEU A 80 18.18 -23.10 -4.03
C LEU A 80 18.49 -23.31 -2.54
N TRP A 81 17.45 -23.40 -1.70
CA TRP A 81 17.63 -23.63 -0.27
C TRP A 81 17.93 -25.09 0.10
N GLY A 82 17.44 -26.05 -0.69
CA GLY A 82 17.64 -27.47 -0.43
C GLY A 82 17.19 -27.88 0.99
N ALA A 83 18.03 -28.63 1.70
CA ALA A 83 17.80 -29.03 3.10
C ALA A 83 18.35 -28.02 4.14
N SER A 84 18.68 -26.79 3.73
CA SER A 84 19.30 -25.81 4.63
C SER A 84 18.37 -25.48 5.81
N ALA A 85 18.95 -25.35 7.00
CA ALA A 85 18.20 -24.95 8.19
C ALA A 85 17.66 -23.52 8.01
N HIS A 86 16.34 -23.38 7.98
CA HIS A 86 15.69 -22.09 8.06
C HIS A 86 15.84 -21.54 9.48
N VAL A 87 16.33 -20.31 9.61
CA VAL A 87 16.30 -19.59 10.89
C VAL A 87 14.84 -19.35 11.27
N ASP A 88 14.50 -19.65 12.52
CA ASP A 88 13.14 -19.46 13.03
C ASP A 88 12.68 -18.01 12.88
N TYR A 89 11.40 -17.83 12.55
CA TYR A 89 10.83 -16.51 12.31
C TYR A 89 10.91 -15.58 13.53
N ARG A 90 10.76 -16.09 14.76
CA ARG A 90 10.84 -15.25 15.97
C ARG A 90 12.25 -14.71 16.17
N VAL A 91 13.26 -15.50 15.82
CA VAL A 91 14.67 -15.06 15.84
C VAL A 91 14.88 -13.97 14.81
N LYS A 92 14.44 -14.17 13.56
CA LYS A 92 14.51 -13.16 12.49
C LYS A 92 13.81 -11.86 12.90
N GLN A 93 12.61 -11.97 13.47
CA GLN A 93 11.83 -10.83 13.95
C GLN A 93 12.56 -10.08 15.06
N THR A 94 13.15 -10.77 16.03
CA THR A 94 13.90 -10.14 17.12
C THR A 94 15.14 -9.40 16.58
N LEU A 95 15.91 -10.04 15.71
CA LEU A 95 17.08 -9.43 15.09
C LEU A 95 16.70 -8.21 14.23
N PHE A 96 15.60 -8.30 13.48
CA PHE A 96 15.06 -7.17 12.72
C PHE A 96 14.74 -5.99 13.64
N TRP A 97 14.06 -6.23 14.77
CA TRP A 97 13.75 -5.16 15.72
C TRP A 97 15.00 -4.51 16.30
N ILE A 98 16.06 -5.28 16.59
CA ILE A 98 17.34 -4.73 17.04
C ILE A 98 17.92 -3.77 15.98
N VAL A 99 17.96 -4.19 14.71
CA VAL A 99 18.42 -3.33 13.60
C VAL A 99 17.52 -2.10 13.44
N ARG A 100 16.20 -2.28 13.57
CA ARG A 100 15.23 -1.21 13.43
C ARG A 100 15.38 -0.15 14.53
N PHE A 101 15.54 -0.57 15.79
CA PHE A 101 15.80 0.34 16.89
C PHE A 101 17.16 1.01 16.79
N ALA A 102 18.19 0.32 16.29
CA ALA A 102 19.47 0.93 15.99
C ALA A 102 19.35 2.00 14.89
N THR A 103 18.50 1.76 13.88
CA THR A 103 18.21 2.72 12.81
C THR A 103 17.49 3.97 13.36
N ILE A 104 16.51 3.79 14.25
CA ILE A 104 15.85 4.89 14.95
C ILE A 104 16.87 5.66 15.79
N ALA A 105 17.68 4.97 16.60
CA ALA A 105 18.70 5.60 17.42
C ALA A 105 19.67 6.43 16.55
N ALA A 106 20.11 5.90 15.40
CA ALA A 106 20.93 6.62 14.43
C ALA A 106 20.23 7.88 13.87
N ALA A 107 18.92 7.81 13.61
CA ALA A 107 18.14 8.96 13.15
C ALA A 107 18.03 10.06 14.22
N PHE A 108 17.97 9.70 15.49
CA PHE A 108 17.93 10.64 16.63
C PHE A 108 19.32 11.12 17.08
N TYR A 109 20.40 10.40 16.75
CA TYR A 109 21.76 10.67 17.24
C TYR A 109 22.35 12.01 16.73
N THR A 110 21.64 12.75 15.88
CA THR A 110 22.13 14.03 15.35
C THR A 110 21.35 15.23 15.83
N SER A 111 21.93 15.98 16.78
CA SER A 111 21.55 17.35 17.08
C SER A 111 22.29 18.35 16.18
N ASN A 112 21.53 19.13 15.42
CA ASN A 112 21.79 20.45 14.83
C ASN A 112 22.98 20.70 13.87
N ASN A 113 24.08 19.93 13.83
CA ASN A 113 25.24 20.25 12.96
C ASN A 113 25.79 19.11 12.08
N TYR A 114 25.17 17.91 12.10
CA TYR A 114 25.68 16.74 11.38
C TYR A 114 24.60 15.94 10.63
N GLN A 115 23.58 16.61 10.09
CA GLN A 115 22.45 15.93 9.43
C GLN A 115 22.89 14.99 8.29
N ASP A 116 23.93 15.32 7.55
CA ASP A 116 24.43 14.44 6.48
C ASP A 116 25.12 13.18 7.02
N LYS A 117 25.81 13.26 8.17
CA LYS A 117 26.38 12.07 8.82
C LYS A 117 25.29 11.14 9.35
N ALA A 118 24.17 11.70 9.83
CA ALA A 118 22.99 10.94 10.26
C ALA A 118 22.45 10.06 9.13
N LEU A 119 22.28 10.67 7.95
CA LEU A 119 21.71 9.99 6.79
C LEU A 119 22.56 8.77 6.40
N HIS A 120 23.87 8.93 6.29
CA HIS A 120 24.77 7.83 5.96
C HIS A 120 24.69 6.69 6.98
N GLN A 121 24.65 7.02 8.28
CA GLN A 121 24.51 6.02 9.33
C GLN A 121 23.16 5.30 9.26
N VAL A 122 22.06 6.03 9.07
CA VAL A 122 20.72 5.44 8.92
C VAL A 122 20.65 4.51 7.70
N LEU A 123 21.21 4.92 6.56
CA LEU A 123 21.25 4.09 5.35
C LEU A 123 22.09 2.81 5.59
N LEU A 124 23.28 2.93 6.18
CA LEU A 124 24.13 1.77 6.44
C LEU A 124 23.50 0.79 7.45
N VAL A 125 22.95 1.30 8.55
CA VAL A 125 22.32 0.45 9.57
C VAL A 125 21.04 -0.18 9.04
N SER A 126 20.21 0.57 8.31
CA SER A 126 18.96 0.02 7.74
C SER A 126 19.23 -1.09 6.72
N LEU A 127 20.31 -1.03 5.94
CA LEU A 127 20.70 -2.10 5.01
C LEU A 127 20.99 -3.44 5.71
N LEU A 128 21.39 -3.43 6.99
CA LEU A 128 21.61 -4.67 7.76
C LEU A 128 20.35 -5.51 7.91
N GLN A 129 19.15 -4.93 7.76
CA GLN A 129 17.90 -5.68 7.82
C GLN A 129 17.85 -6.75 6.74
N PHE A 130 18.46 -6.51 5.56
CA PHE A 130 18.48 -7.47 4.45
C PHE A 130 19.49 -8.60 4.66
N ALA A 131 20.41 -8.48 5.62
CA ALA A 131 21.20 -9.64 6.05
C ALA A 131 20.37 -10.63 6.88
N ILE A 132 19.35 -10.13 7.58
CA ILE A 132 18.45 -10.92 8.45
C ILE A 132 17.23 -11.42 7.65
N LEU A 133 16.71 -10.56 6.78
CA LEU A 133 15.47 -10.70 6.03
C LEU A 133 15.74 -10.55 4.52
N PRO A 134 16.53 -11.44 3.91
CA PRO A 134 17.11 -11.21 2.60
C PRO A 134 16.08 -11.06 1.48
N TYR A 135 14.96 -11.78 1.52
CA TYR A 135 13.92 -11.63 0.49
C TYR A 135 13.07 -10.37 0.64
N SER A 136 13.13 -9.68 1.79
CA SER A 136 12.49 -8.36 1.89
C SER A 136 13.12 -7.32 0.98
N LEU A 137 14.35 -7.52 0.49
CA LEU A 137 14.97 -6.58 -0.45
C LEU A 137 14.17 -6.51 -1.75
N SER A 138 13.92 -7.66 -2.40
CA SER A 138 13.16 -7.68 -3.67
C SER A 138 11.75 -7.14 -3.49
N VAL A 139 11.10 -7.48 -2.38
CA VAL A 139 9.74 -7.00 -2.07
C VAL A 139 9.74 -5.50 -1.76
N ALA A 140 10.76 -4.99 -1.05
CA ALA A 140 10.91 -3.56 -0.77
C ALA A 140 11.16 -2.74 -2.03
N LEU A 141 11.92 -3.28 -2.97
CA LEU A 141 12.12 -2.67 -4.28
C LEU A 141 10.81 -2.67 -5.08
N GLY A 142 10.06 -3.77 -5.09
CA GLY A 142 8.76 -3.86 -5.75
C GLY A 142 7.76 -2.82 -5.21
N TYR A 143 7.44 -2.91 -3.91
CA TYR A 143 6.53 -1.96 -3.26
C TYR A 143 7.02 -0.51 -3.34
N GLY A 144 8.33 -0.29 -3.22
CA GLY A 144 8.90 1.04 -3.29
C GLY A 144 8.78 1.65 -4.69
N LEU A 145 9.11 0.91 -5.75
CA LEU A 145 8.97 1.39 -7.12
C LEU A 145 7.50 1.71 -7.44
N GLU A 146 6.59 0.82 -7.08
CA GLU A 146 5.14 1.01 -7.21
C GLU A 146 4.66 2.25 -6.44
N THR A 147 4.89 2.30 -5.13
CA THR A 147 4.36 3.36 -4.26
C THR A 147 4.94 4.72 -4.61
N VAL A 148 6.25 4.81 -4.84
CA VAL A 148 6.92 6.08 -5.15
C VAL A 148 6.47 6.60 -6.51
N PHE A 149 6.35 5.72 -7.50
CA PHE A 149 5.84 6.09 -8.82
C PHE A 149 4.38 6.54 -8.75
N VAL A 150 3.52 5.78 -8.07
CA VAL A 150 2.08 6.04 -8.01
C VAL A 150 1.78 7.26 -7.13
N LEU A 151 2.25 7.28 -5.90
CA LEU A 151 1.82 8.23 -4.88
C LEU A 151 2.77 9.42 -4.71
N TYR A 152 4.08 9.25 -4.88
CA TYR A 152 5.04 10.33 -4.58
C TYR A 152 5.35 11.22 -5.77
N THR A 153 5.16 10.74 -7.00
CA THR A 153 5.47 11.52 -8.22
C THR A 153 4.66 12.81 -8.29
N GLY A 154 3.36 12.77 -7.97
CA GLY A 154 2.54 13.97 -7.91
C GLY A 154 3.03 15.01 -6.90
N HIS A 155 3.39 14.56 -5.70
CA HIS A 155 3.95 15.42 -4.65
C HIS A 155 5.30 16.02 -5.07
N ALA A 156 6.22 15.18 -5.54
CA ALA A 156 7.58 15.57 -5.92
C ALA A 156 7.62 16.58 -7.08
N LEU A 157 6.60 16.57 -7.96
CA LEU A 157 6.50 17.54 -9.06
C LEU A 157 5.77 18.83 -8.67
N VAL A 158 4.65 18.72 -7.93
CA VAL A 158 3.77 19.86 -7.65
C VAL A 158 4.25 20.67 -6.46
N MET A 159 4.66 20.03 -5.36
CA MET A 159 4.98 20.74 -4.12
C MET A 159 6.17 21.69 -4.24
N PRO A 160 7.26 21.38 -4.97
CA PRO A 160 8.33 22.37 -5.18
C PRO A 160 7.82 23.61 -5.91
N ILE A 161 6.96 23.44 -6.92
CA ILE A 161 6.39 24.53 -7.71
C ILE A 161 5.46 25.39 -6.85
N LEU A 162 4.56 24.77 -6.09
CA LEU A 162 3.66 25.50 -5.19
C LEU A 162 4.44 26.24 -4.10
N THR A 163 5.46 25.58 -3.52
CA THR A 163 6.29 26.20 -2.48
C THR A 163 7.05 27.40 -3.03
N ALA A 164 7.68 27.28 -4.21
CA ALA A 164 8.35 28.39 -4.87
C ALA A 164 7.38 29.52 -5.22
N SER A 165 6.23 29.20 -5.82
CA SER A 165 5.24 30.19 -6.25
C SER A 165 4.66 30.96 -5.06
N THR A 166 4.26 30.26 -3.99
CA THR A 166 3.74 30.90 -2.77
C THR A 166 4.79 31.72 -2.04
N SER A 167 6.07 31.32 -2.07
CA SER A 167 7.15 32.12 -1.48
C SER A 167 7.37 33.47 -2.18
N VAL A 168 6.96 33.59 -3.45
CA VAL A 168 7.00 34.83 -4.23
C VAL A 168 5.70 35.63 -4.11
N LEU A 169 4.56 34.93 -4.12
CA LEU A 169 3.23 35.56 -4.22
C LEU A 169 2.61 35.91 -2.87
N VAL A 170 2.97 35.21 -1.79
CA VAL A 170 2.38 35.39 -0.46
C VAL A 170 3.32 36.22 0.42
N PRO A 171 2.87 37.36 0.97
CA PRO A 171 3.68 38.13 1.91
C PRO A 171 4.08 37.30 3.15
N GLU A 172 5.29 37.52 3.66
CA GLU A 172 5.88 36.74 4.77
C GLU A 172 4.95 36.56 5.99
N PRO A 173 4.20 37.57 6.47
CA PRO A 173 3.28 37.40 7.62
C PRO A 173 2.19 36.34 7.39
N TYR A 174 1.84 36.07 6.14
CA TYR A 174 0.82 35.10 5.75
C TYR A 174 1.41 33.77 5.29
N ASN A 175 2.73 33.70 5.04
CA ASN A 175 3.41 32.46 4.64
C ASN A 175 3.71 31.58 5.86
N ILE A 176 2.64 31.14 6.52
CA ILE A 176 2.69 30.32 7.74
C ILE A 176 3.34 28.97 7.42
N ALA A 177 4.28 28.57 8.27
CA ALA A 177 4.92 27.27 8.18
C ALA A 177 5.01 26.59 9.54
N VAL A 178 4.83 25.27 9.55
CA VAL A 178 5.04 24.42 10.72
C VAL A 178 6.39 23.72 10.59
N MET A 179 7.24 23.80 11.62
CA MET A 179 8.54 23.15 11.61
C MET A 179 8.43 21.70 12.09
N ILE A 180 9.00 20.77 11.33
CA ILE A 180 9.20 19.40 11.78
C ILE A 180 10.20 19.44 12.94
N SER A 181 9.71 19.12 14.14
CA SER A 181 10.39 19.23 15.42
C SER A 181 10.04 18.02 16.30
N PRO A 182 10.73 17.80 17.44
CA PRO A 182 10.33 16.75 18.37
C PRO A 182 8.86 16.86 18.83
N THR A 183 8.37 18.08 19.05
CA THR A 183 6.96 18.33 19.40
C THR A 183 6.02 17.96 18.26
N PHE A 184 6.38 18.27 17.01
CA PHE A 184 5.61 17.85 15.85
C PHE A 184 5.53 16.33 15.75
N LEU A 185 6.67 15.62 15.90
CA LEU A 185 6.71 14.15 15.88
C LEU A 185 5.82 13.55 16.97
N ALA A 186 5.95 14.02 18.22
CA ALA A 186 5.13 13.53 19.33
C ALA A 186 3.63 13.78 19.07
N THR A 187 3.27 14.97 18.61
CA THR A 187 1.88 15.33 18.28
C THR A 187 1.35 14.45 17.15
N PHE A 188 2.12 14.24 16.09
CA PHE A 188 1.75 13.40 14.96
C PHE A 188 1.47 11.96 15.40
N LEU A 189 2.35 11.36 16.21
CA LEU A 189 2.16 9.99 16.71
C LEU A 189 0.95 9.87 17.65
N ILE A 190 0.71 10.87 18.50
CA ILE A 190 -0.47 10.90 19.38
C ILE A 190 -1.75 10.99 18.54
N LEU A 191 -1.80 11.88 17.55
CA LEU A 191 -2.95 12.01 16.66
C LEU A 191 -3.22 10.73 15.87
N ASP A 192 -2.17 10.10 15.31
CA ASP A 192 -2.32 8.81 14.62
C ASP A 192 -2.87 7.72 15.55
N GLN A 193 -2.37 7.64 16.79
CA GLN A 193 -2.84 6.69 17.79
C GLN A 193 -4.30 6.93 18.18
N LEU A 194 -4.69 8.19 18.41
CA LEU A 194 -6.08 8.57 18.73
C LEU A 194 -7.02 8.25 17.57
N LEU A 195 -6.60 8.50 16.34
CA LEU A 195 -7.36 8.12 15.14
C LEU A 195 -7.57 6.60 15.07
N CYS A 196 -6.54 5.81 15.38
CA CYS A 196 -6.67 4.36 15.44
C CYS A 196 -7.62 3.89 16.56
N VAL A 197 -7.61 4.54 17.72
CA VAL A 197 -8.56 4.26 18.80
C VAL A 197 -9.98 4.58 18.36
N TYR A 198 -10.20 5.72 17.71
CA TYR A 198 -11.52 6.10 17.19
C TYR A 198 -12.06 5.04 16.22
N THR A 199 -11.21 4.53 15.32
CA THR A 199 -11.59 3.50 14.35
C THR A 199 -11.85 2.12 14.94
N LEU A 200 -11.58 1.87 16.22
CA LEU A 200 -12.05 0.64 16.89
C LEU A 200 -13.58 0.63 17.09
N PHE A 201 -14.19 1.81 17.13
CA PHE A 201 -15.62 1.95 17.42
C PHE A 201 -16.42 2.29 16.17
N LYS A 202 -15.88 3.17 15.32
CA LYS A 202 -16.59 3.71 14.16
C LYS A 202 -15.64 4.09 13.04
N THR A 203 -16.05 3.81 11.81
CA THR A 203 -15.42 4.31 10.60
C THR A 203 -16.37 5.24 9.84
N PRO A 204 -15.89 6.01 8.85
CA PRO A 204 -16.76 6.82 8.00
C PRO A 204 -17.93 6.05 7.35
N VAL A 205 -17.75 4.75 7.09
CA VAL A 205 -18.73 3.89 6.43
C VAL A 205 -19.61 3.05 7.37
N GLY A 206 -19.34 3.06 8.69
CA GLY A 206 -20.17 2.30 9.63
C GLY A 206 -19.45 1.79 10.88
N PRO A 207 -20.17 1.03 11.73
CA PRO A 207 -19.62 0.42 12.93
C PRO A 207 -18.61 -0.69 12.60
N VAL A 208 -17.66 -0.89 13.53
CA VAL A 208 -16.59 -1.88 13.44
C VAL A 208 -16.91 -3.08 14.31
N GLU A 209 -16.49 -4.26 13.87
CA GLU A 209 -16.63 -5.49 14.65
C GLU A 209 -15.84 -5.39 15.96
N LYS A 210 -16.48 -5.78 17.08
CA LYS A 210 -15.84 -5.70 18.39
C LYS A 210 -14.77 -6.79 18.52
N LEU A 211 -13.55 -6.39 18.84
CA LEU A 211 -12.45 -7.30 19.10
C LEU A 211 -12.21 -7.49 20.61
N PRO A 212 -11.70 -8.67 21.04
CA PRO A 212 -11.29 -8.86 22.43
C PRO A 212 -10.20 -7.87 22.85
N ALA A 213 -10.26 -7.35 24.08
CA ALA A 213 -9.29 -6.37 24.59
C ALA A 213 -7.83 -6.84 24.46
N LYS A 214 -7.57 -8.14 24.66
CA LYS A 214 -6.24 -8.74 24.44
C LYS A 214 -5.74 -8.54 23.00
N ARG A 215 -6.60 -8.76 22.00
CA ARG A 215 -6.25 -8.58 20.58
C ARG A 215 -6.00 -7.11 20.26
N ILE A 216 -6.78 -6.20 20.84
CA ILE A 216 -6.58 -4.74 20.69
C ILE A 216 -5.20 -4.35 21.24
N TRP A 217 -4.85 -4.78 22.44
CA TRP A 217 -3.56 -4.46 23.04
C TRP A 217 -2.38 -5.02 22.23
N GLN A 218 -2.51 -6.22 21.65
CA GLN A 218 -1.51 -6.75 20.74
C GLN A 218 -1.29 -5.82 19.54
N SER A 219 -2.35 -5.32 18.92
CA SER A 219 -2.28 -4.35 17.82
C SER A 219 -1.73 -2.99 18.24
N VAL A 220 -2.11 -2.49 19.42
CA VAL A 220 -1.57 -1.23 19.95
C VAL A 220 -0.05 -1.30 20.07
N TRP A 221 0.49 -2.39 20.63
CA TRP A 221 1.93 -2.52 20.83
C TRP A 221 2.66 -2.94 19.54
N TYR A 222 2.23 -4.04 18.92
CA TYR A 222 2.90 -4.57 17.74
C TYR A 222 2.68 -3.68 16.52
N GLY A 223 1.45 -3.21 16.29
CA GLY A 223 1.13 -2.27 15.22
C GLY A 223 1.87 -0.95 15.38
N PHE A 224 2.10 -0.46 16.60
CA PHE A 224 2.97 0.69 16.81
C PHE A 224 4.42 0.41 16.35
N LEU A 225 5.02 -0.68 16.84
CA LEU A 225 6.39 -1.07 16.46
C LEU A 225 6.52 -1.31 14.95
N ASN A 226 5.54 -1.96 14.35
CA ASN A 226 5.50 -2.29 12.93
C ASN A 226 5.25 -1.07 12.05
N CYS A 227 4.20 -0.31 12.33
CA CYS A 227 3.68 0.67 11.39
C CYS A 227 4.12 2.11 11.69
N LYS A 228 4.68 2.40 12.87
CA LYS A 228 5.00 3.77 13.31
C LYS A 228 6.49 4.05 13.42
N THR A 229 7.32 3.01 13.43
CA THR A 229 8.78 3.18 13.40
C THR A 229 9.25 3.88 12.13
N TYR A 230 8.47 3.85 11.04
CA TYR A 230 8.73 4.63 9.82
C TYR A 230 8.93 6.11 10.13
N TYR A 231 7.98 6.72 10.85
CA TYR A 231 8.01 8.13 11.22
C TYR A 231 9.07 8.45 12.28
N LEU A 232 9.41 7.48 13.13
CA LEU A 232 10.53 7.58 14.08
C LEU A 232 11.90 7.58 13.40
N ILE A 233 11.99 7.25 12.11
CA ILE A 233 13.22 7.40 11.30
C ILE A 233 13.12 8.64 10.41
N LEU A 234 12.01 8.79 9.69
CA LEU A 234 11.81 9.86 8.71
C LEU A 234 11.83 11.26 9.33
N LEU A 235 11.04 11.49 10.39
CA LEU A 235 10.84 12.84 10.92
C LEU A 235 12.09 13.38 11.63
N PRO A 236 12.86 12.60 12.41
CA PRO A 236 14.14 13.06 12.94
C PRO A 236 15.14 13.48 11.86
N LEU A 237 15.22 12.72 10.76
CA LEU A 237 16.05 13.09 9.60
C LEU A 237 15.53 14.32 8.84
N SER A 238 14.28 14.70 9.10
CA SER A 238 13.61 15.87 8.51
C SER A 238 13.48 17.04 9.50
N TYR A 239 14.10 16.97 10.69
CA TYR A 239 14.02 18.06 11.66
C TYR A 239 14.56 19.38 11.09
N GLY A 240 13.82 20.46 11.35
CA GLY A 240 14.09 21.80 10.82
C GLY A 240 13.45 22.06 9.46
N THR A 241 12.97 21.04 8.74
CA THR A 241 12.20 21.24 7.51
C THR A 241 10.90 21.97 7.83
N LYS A 242 10.60 23.02 7.06
CA LYS A 242 9.37 23.80 7.17
C LYS A 242 8.29 23.22 6.25
N ILE A 243 7.14 22.89 6.83
CA ILE A 243 5.92 22.55 6.09
C ILE A 243 5.19 23.87 5.82
N ALA A 244 5.29 24.39 4.60
CA ALA A 244 4.55 25.57 4.19
C ALA A 244 3.06 25.24 4.09
N ILE A 245 2.23 25.90 4.90
CA ILE A 245 0.82 25.55 5.06
C ILE A 245 0.00 25.95 3.84
N ILE A 246 0.31 27.08 3.20
CA ILE A 246 -0.45 27.53 2.02
C ILE A 246 -0.28 26.56 0.83
N PRO A 247 0.93 26.17 0.39
CA PRO A 247 1.11 25.11 -0.60
C PRO A 247 0.35 23.84 -0.27
N TRP A 248 0.38 23.41 1.00
CA TRP A 248 -0.32 22.22 1.47
C TRP A 248 -1.84 22.37 1.30
N LEU A 249 -2.42 23.51 1.71
CA LEU A 249 -3.86 23.79 1.57
C LEU A 249 -4.27 23.91 0.11
N VAL A 250 -3.48 24.59 -0.73
CA VAL A 250 -3.74 24.71 -2.17
C VAL A 250 -3.78 23.33 -2.81
N ASP A 251 -2.81 22.45 -2.51
CA ASP A 251 -2.83 21.08 -3.01
C ASP A 251 -3.99 20.26 -2.43
N TYR A 252 -4.33 20.42 -1.15
CA TYR A 252 -5.46 19.75 -0.52
C TYR A 252 -6.79 20.11 -1.19
N PHE A 253 -7.04 21.40 -1.46
CA PHE A 253 -8.31 21.86 -2.04
C PHE A 253 -8.39 21.71 -3.56
N LEU A 254 -7.28 21.89 -4.29
CA LEU A 254 -7.26 21.79 -5.75
C LEU A 254 -6.87 20.40 -6.25
N GLY A 255 -6.32 19.55 -5.38
CA GLY A 255 -5.90 18.19 -5.72
C GLY A 255 -4.83 18.13 -6.80
N LEU A 256 -3.89 19.08 -6.86
CA LEU A 256 -2.95 19.22 -7.98
C LEU A 256 -1.98 18.02 -8.07
N SER A 257 -1.39 17.59 -6.96
CA SER A 257 -0.61 16.35 -6.89
C SER A 257 -1.47 15.15 -7.27
N ASN A 258 -2.73 15.16 -6.84
CA ASN A 258 -3.68 14.09 -7.15
C ASN A 258 -4.03 14.01 -8.64
N LEU A 259 -3.98 15.10 -9.41
CA LEU A 259 -4.17 15.06 -10.87
C LEU A 259 -3.09 14.22 -11.55
N ILE A 260 -1.86 14.27 -11.05
CA ILE A 260 -0.75 13.44 -11.52
C ILE A 260 -0.89 12.02 -10.98
N THR A 261 -1.12 11.87 -9.68
CA THR A 261 -1.31 10.57 -9.02
C THR A 261 -2.44 9.76 -9.65
N LYS A 262 -3.57 10.37 -10.03
CA LYS A 262 -4.66 9.68 -10.74
C LYS A 262 -4.20 9.03 -12.06
N ARG A 263 -3.25 9.65 -12.77
CA ARG A 263 -2.72 9.08 -14.02
C ARG A 263 -1.81 7.89 -13.76
N THR A 264 -0.96 7.97 -12.74
CA THR A 264 -0.04 6.87 -12.37
C THR A 264 -0.77 5.73 -11.64
N MET A 265 -1.84 6.02 -10.90
CA MET A 265 -2.71 5.05 -10.23
C MET A 265 -3.41 4.08 -11.18
N THR A 266 -3.55 4.43 -12.46
CA THR A 266 -4.15 3.59 -13.51
C THR A 266 -3.53 2.18 -13.61
N TYR A 267 -2.34 1.97 -13.05
CA TYR A 267 -1.66 0.66 -13.09
C TYR A 267 -1.53 0.02 -11.71
N TRP A 268 -1.99 0.71 -10.66
CA TRP A 268 -1.67 0.34 -9.29
C TRP A 268 -2.25 -1.01 -8.88
N THR A 269 -3.51 -1.31 -9.22
CA THR A 269 -4.16 -2.58 -8.89
C THR A 269 -3.34 -3.81 -9.30
N VAL A 270 -2.74 -3.76 -10.49
CA VAL A 270 -1.96 -4.87 -11.05
C VAL A 270 -0.53 -4.87 -10.48
N LEU A 271 0.11 -3.70 -10.37
CA LEU A 271 1.43 -3.57 -9.73
C LEU A 271 1.42 -4.12 -8.29
N PHE A 272 0.44 -3.66 -7.51
CA PHE A 272 0.20 -4.09 -6.14
C PHE A 272 0.01 -5.61 -6.08
N TYR A 273 -0.86 -6.16 -6.95
CA TYR A 273 -1.10 -7.60 -6.97
C TYR A 273 0.19 -8.40 -7.19
N HIS A 274 1.05 -7.95 -8.11
CA HIS A 274 2.32 -8.64 -8.39
C HIS A 274 3.28 -8.58 -7.20
N ALA A 275 3.54 -7.38 -6.66
CA ALA A 275 4.42 -7.20 -5.51
C ALA A 275 3.91 -7.98 -4.29
N HIS A 276 2.61 -7.88 -4.02
CA HIS A 276 1.97 -8.52 -2.88
C HIS A 276 1.98 -10.05 -3.01
N ARG A 277 1.62 -10.60 -4.18
CA ARG A 277 1.65 -12.05 -4.42
C ARG A 277 3.04 -12.65 -4.30
N VAL A 278 4.07 -11.92 -4.74
CA VAL A 278 5.48 -12.33 -4.55
C VAL A 278 5.84 -12.35 -3.06
N GLY A 279 5.40 -11.35 -2.29
CA GLY A 279 5.57 -11.29 -0.84
C GLY A 279 4.95 -12.48 -0.08
N HIS A 280 3.92 -13.12 -0.64
CA HIS A 280 3.22 -14.28 -0.06
C HIS A 280 3.75 -15.64 -0.51
N ILE A 281 4.81 -15.69 -1.31
CA ILE A 281 5.46 -16.96 -1.65
C ILE A 281 5.98 -17.61 -0.36
N PRO A 282 5.70 -18.91 -0.07
CA PRO A 282 5.99 -19.51 1.24
C PRO A 282 7.42 -19.36 1.77
N ILE A 283 8.42 -19.33 0.87
CA ILE A 283 9.83 -19.17 1.24
C ILE A 283 10.27 -17.70 1.38
N VAL A 284 9.52 -16.78 0.77
CA VAL A 284 9.72 -15.32 0.83
C VAL A 284 8.96 -14.71 2.01
N TYR A 285 7.74 -15.20 2.25
CA TYR A 285 6.79 -14.67 3.23
C TYR A 285 7.38 -14.47 4.63
N PRO A 286 8.12 -15.44 5.23
CA PRO A 286 8.73 -15.24 6.54
C PRO A 286 9.76 -14.11 6.60
N ASP A 287 10.37 -13.76 5.47
CA ASP A 287 11.41 -12.73 5.37
C ASP A 287 10.83 -11.37 4.97
N ALA A 288 9.70 -11.34 4.29
CA ALA A 288 9.06 -10.11 3.82
C ALA A 288 7.72 -9.90 4.54
N HIS A 289 6.64 -10.41 3.97
CA HIS A 289 5.31 -9.90 4.24
C HIS A 289 4.66 -10.45 5.52
N ARG A 290 5.26 -11.46 6.15
CA ARG A 290 4.79 -11.99 7.44
C ARG A 290 4.85 -10.98 8.58
N PHE A 291 5.71 -9.96 8.51
CA PHE A 291 5.71 -8.89 9.51
C PHE A 291 4.42 -8.07 9.44
N HIS A 292 3.84 -7.89 8.25
CA HIS A 292 2.54 -7.23 8.10
C HIS A 292 1.41 -8.09 8.69
N HIS A 293 1.44 -9.40 8.45
CA HIS A 293 0.43 -10.37 8.91
C HIS A 293 0.76 -11.11 10.20
N HIS A 294 1.67 -10.58 11.02
CA HIS A 294 2.11 -11.29 12.22
C HIS A 294 0.94 -11.55 13.17
N LEU A 295 0.04 -10.58 13.27
CA LEU A 295 -1.22 -10.71 13.97
C LEU A 295 -2.27 -11.16 12.97
N HIS A 296 -2.96 -12.25 13.30
CA HIS A 296 -4.13 -12.67 12.54
C HIS A 296 -5.25 -11.65 12.68
N ASP A 297 -5.95 -11.40 11.57
CA ASP A 297 -6.91 -10.32 11.43
C ASP A 297 -6.24 -8.93 11.62
N SER A 298 -6.98 -7.87 11.38
CA SER A 298 -6.41 -6.53 11.30
C SER A 298 -7.21 -5.50 12.09
N THR A 299 -6.48 -4.52 12.62
CA THR A 299 -7.03 -3.26 13.14
C THR A 299 -6.31 -2.09 12.49
N SER A 300 -6.89 -0.89 12.61
CA SER A 300 -6.26 0.36 12.16
C SER A 300 -4.86 0.64 12.72
N PHE A 301 -4.48 0.02 13.85
CA PHE A 301 -3.10 0.14 14.38
C PHE A 301 -2.09 -0.65 13.54
N ASP A 302 -2.54 -1.71 12.87
CA ASP A 302 -1.74 -2.59 12.01
C ASP A 302 -1.60 -2.02 10.59
N ALA A 303 -2.27 -0.89 10.32
CA ALA A 303 -2.18 -0.18 9.05
C ALA A 303 -0.88 0.62 8.95
N HIS A 304 -0.04 0.16 8.02
CA HIS A 304 1.10 0.92 7.51
C HIS A 304 0.62 2.08 6.64
N ILE A 305 1.53 2.98 6.26
CA ILE A 305 1.20 4.09 5.37
C ILE A 305 0.70 3.60 3.99
N PHE A 306 1.20 2.44 3.51
CA PHE A 306 0.89 1.88 2.17
C PHE A 306 0.61 0.37 2.16
N GLY A 307 0.29 -0.25 3.31
CA GLY A 307 -0.01 -1.70 3.38
C GLY A 307 1.20 -2.64 3.28
N SER A 308 2.42 -2.12 3.19
CA SER A 308 3.68 -2.89 3.24
C SER A 308 4.10 -3.23 4.67
N GLY A 309 4.85 -4.30 4.91
CA GLY A 309 5.49 -4.55 6.21
C GLY A 309 6.67 -3.61 6.51
N ALA A 310 7.09 -3.51 7.78
CA ALA A 310 8.22 -2.66 8.20
C ALA A 310 9.57 -2.89 7.46
N PRO A 311 9.96 -4.13 7.04
CA PRO A 311 11.17 -4.30 6.23
C PRO A 311 10.96 -3.90 4.75
N GLU A 312 9.73 -3.90 4.26
CA GLU A 312 9.36 -3.68 2.85
C GLU A 312 9.26 -2.19 2.50
N GLU A 313 8.98 -1.34 3.48
CA GLU A 313 8.89 0.11 3.28
C GLU A 313 10.25 0.81 3.06
N TRP A 314 11.38 0.08 2.99
CA TRP A 314 12.72 0.67 2.96
C TRP A 314 12.92 1.66 1.82
N LEU A 315 12.57 1.28 0.58
CA LEU A 315 12.74 2.17 -0.57
C LEU A 315 11.78 3.37 -0.48
N ILE A 316 10.56 3.16 0.03
CA ILE A 316 9.59 4.24 0.29
C ILE A 316 10.16 5.24 1.30
N LEU A 317 10.74 4.76 2.41
CA LEU A 317 11.37 5.57 3.44
C LEU A 317 12.55 6.36 2.88
N VAL A 318 13.45 5.70 2.15
CA VAL A 318 14.61 6.36 1.52
C VAL A 318 14.16 7.42 0.52
N SER A 319 13.18 7.13 -0.33
CA SER A 319 12.63 8.11 -1.27
C SER A 319 12.02 9.31 -0.55
N ASP A 320 11.30 9.10 0.56
CA ASP A 320 10.68 10.19 1.31
C ASP A 320 11.71 11.10 1.99
N ILE A 321 12.76 10.50 2.56
CA ILE A 321 13.93 11.22 3.09
C ILE A 321 14.60 12.02 1.97
N CYS A 322 14.82 11.42 0.80
CA CYS A 322 15.42 12.09 -0.35
C CYS A 322 14.57 13.28 -0.82
N ILE A 323 13.26 13.12 -0.93
CA ILE A 323 12.33 14.21 -1.28
C ILE A 323 12.46 15.35 -0.26
N ALA A 324 12.38 15.03 1.03
CA ALA A 324 12.44 16.06 2.07
C ALA A 324 13.80 16.81 2.09
N ARG A 325 14.91 16.08 1.91
CA ARG A 325 16.26 16.62 2.01
C ARG A 325 16.69 17.37 0.75
N PHE A 326 16.54 16.76 -0.42
CA PHE A 326 17.06 17.30 -1.67
C PHE A 326 16.16 18.36 -2.29
N LEU A 327 14.84 18.19 -2.18
CA LEU A 327 13.88 19.18 -2.68
C LEU A 327 13.53 20.25 -1.63
N LYS A 328 13.97 20.07 -0.37
CA LYS A 328 13.71 20.98 0.76
C LYS A 328 12.22 21.30 0.97
N ILE A 329 11.36 20.37 0.60
CA ILE A 329 9.92 20.41 0.85
C ILE A 329 9.57 19.42 1.97
N MET A 330 8.32 19.44 2.42
CA MET A 330 7.84 18.41 3.34
C MET A 330 7.98 16.99 2.73
N PRO A 331 8.20 15.95 3.56
CA PRO A 331 8.07 14.56 3.13
C PRO A 331 6.73 14.32 2.39
N ALA A 332 6.76 13.52 1.34
CA ALA A 332 5.59 13.09 0.59
C ALA A 332 4.58 12.34 1.47
N SER A 333 5.03 11.59 2.49
CA SER A 333 4.13 10.97 3.48
C SER A 333 3.24 11.95 4.25
N LEU A 334 3.62 13.22 4.32
CA LEU A 334 2.84 14.30 4.95
C LEU A 334 2.02 15.12 3.93
N GLY A 335 2.10 14.78 2.64
CA GLY A 335 1.32 15.41 1.59
C GLY A 335 -0.17 15.08 1.70
N PRO A 336 -1.08 15.99 1.30
CA PRO A 336 -2.53 15.79 1.37
C PRO A 336 -3.00 14.47 0.77
N SER A 337 -2.55 14.18 -0.45
CA SER A 337 -2.97 13.00 -1.22
C SER A 337 -2.52 11.70 -0.54
N VAL A 338 -1.29 11.68 -0.01
CA VAL A 338 -0.72 10.51 0.65
C VAL A 338 -1.33 10.28 2.03
N LEU A 339 -1.57 11.35 2.80
CA LEU A 339 -2.28 11.26 4.08
C LEU A 339 -3.71 10.75 3.90
N ALA A 340 -4.40 11.13 2.82
CA ALA A 340 -5.72 10.60 2.50
C ALA A 340 -5.69 9.08 2.22
N VAL A 341 -4.70 8.61 1.46
CA VAL A 341 -4.47 7.18 1.22
C VAL A 341 -4.16 6.43 2.53
N SER A 342 -3.28 6.96 3.36
CA SER A 342 -2.93 6.40 4.67
C SER A 342 -4.14 6.33 5.61
N TRP A 343 -4.97 7.37 5.62
CA TRP A 343 -6.22 7.39 6.37
C TRP A 343 -7.19 6.32 5.87
N TYR A 344 -7.39 6.22 4.55
CA TYR A 344 -8.20 5.18 3.94
C TYR A 344 -7.69 3.78 4.26
N ASN A 345 -6.37 3.57 4.26
CA ASN A 345 -5.80 2.27 4.59
C ASN A 345 -6.19 1.81 6.03
N LYS A 346 -6.25 2.75 6.98
CA LYS A 346 -6.68 2.46 8.36
C LYS A 346 -8.14 2.02 8.43
N TRP A 347 -9.06 2.86 7.94
CA TRP A 347 -10.48 2.61 8.17
C TRP A 347 -11.11 1.75 7.07
N GLY A 348 -10.60 1.79 5.85
CA GLY A 348 -11.15 1.06 4.69
C GLY A 348 -10.57 -0.34 4.54
N PHE A 349 -9.28 -0.54 4.85
CA PHE A 349 -8.61 -1.83 4.62
C PHE A 349 -8.25 -2.59 5.89
N HIS A 350 -8.08 -1.92 7.03
CA HIS A 350 -7.61 -2.53 8.27
C HIS A 350 -8.63 -2.50 9.41
N ALA A 351 -9.83 -1.94 9.21
CA ALA A 351 -10.90 -1.93 10.21
C ALA A 351 -12.08 -2.79 9.76
N ARG A 352 -12.23 -3.97 10.38
CA ARG A 352 -13.29 -4.94 10.08
C ARG A 352 -14.68 -4.36 10.28
N LYS A 353 -15.51 -4.33 9.24
CA LYS A 353 -16.90 -3.88 9.33
C LYS A 353 -17.75 -4.93 10.01
N ALA A 354 -18.57 -4.51 10.98
CA ALA A 354 -19.51 -5.41 11.66
C ALA A 354 -20.66 -5.86 10.74
N ASN A 355 -21.12 -4.96 9.87
CA ASN A 355 -22.20 -5.19 8.93
C ASN A 355 -21.71 -4.79 7.53
N PRO A 356 -20.94 -5.65 6.85
CA PRO A 356 -20.50 -5.37 5.48
C PRO A 356 -21.72 -5.29 4.55
N ASP A 357 -21.78 -4.25 3.70
CA ASP A 357 -22.84 -4.09 2.71
C ASP A 357 -22.66 -5.05 1.53
N ASP A 358 -21.41 -5.38 1.20
CA ASP A 358 -21.03 -6.38 0.19
C ASP A 358 -19.74 -7.12 0.58
N ASP A 359 -19.31 -8.11 -0.22
CA ASP A 359 -18.10 -8.88 0.09
C ASP A 359 -16.83 -8.00 0.11
N GLY A 360 -16.84 -6.86 -0.59
CA GLY A 360 -15.74 -5.91 -0.75
C GLY A 360 -15.32 -5.20 0.53
N ASP A 361 -16.27 -4.94 1.42
CA ASP A 361 -16.03 -4.08 2.59
C ASP A 361 -15.02 -4.66 3.58
N ASN A 362 -14.86 -5.99 3.58
CA ASN A 362 -13.87 -6.71 4.38
C ASN A 362 -12.83 -7.43 3.52
N PHE A 363 -12.69 -7.09 2.23
CA PHE A 363 -11.81 -7.80 1.29
C PHE A 363 -10.37 -7.94 1.79
N HIS A 364 -9.73 -6.82 2.12
CA HIS A 364 -8.34 -6.78 2.60
C HIS A 364 -8.21 -7.26 4.06
N VAL A 365 -9.16 -6.95 4.94
CA VAL A 365 -9.16 -7.50 6.30
C VAL A 365 -9.24 -9.04 6.28
N ASN A 366 -10.02 -9.63 5.37
CA ASN A 366 -10.09 -11.08 5.20
C ASN A 366 -8.78 -11.65 4.65
N HIS A 367 -8.04 -10.89 3.84
CA HIS A 367 -6.69 -11.25 3.43
C HIS A 367 -5.76 -11.42 4.63
N HIS A 368 -5.80 -10.51 5.63
CA HIS A 368 -5.07 -10.65 6.91
C HIS A 368 -5.43 -11.89 7.74
N SER A 369 -6.50 -12.60 7.38
CA SER A 369 -6.86 -13.86 8.03
C SER A 369 -6.40 -15.10 7.24
N LEU A 370 -6.37 -15.00 5.91
CA LEU A 370 -6.14 -16.14 5.01
C LEU A 370 -4.74 -16.15 4.37
N HIS A 371 -4.11 -14.98 4.24
CA HIS A 371 -2.79 -14.68 3.69
C HIS A 371 -2.56 -15.07 2.20
N VAL A 372 -3.15 -16.16 1.71
CA VAL A 372 -2.96 -16.63 0.33
C VAL A 372 -4.15 -16.35 -0.59
N LYS A 373 -5.11 -15.55 -0.11
CA LYS A 373 -6.34 -15.17 -0.81
C LYS A 373 -6.54 -13.66 -0.75
N ASN A 374 -7.23 -13.09 -1.74
CA ASN A 374 -7.49 -11.65 -1.83
C ASN A 374 -6.19 -10.83 -1.85
N LEU A 375 -5.31 -11.13 -2.81
CA LEU A 375 -3.97 -10.55 -2.95
C LEU A 375 -3.95 -9.19 -3.67
N GLY A 376 -5.04 -8.79 -4.32
CA GLY A 376 -5.17 -7.50 -4.97
C GLY A 376 -5.69 -6.41 -4.03
N ILE A 377 -6.14 -5.32 -4.64
CA ILE A 377 -6.84 -4.22 -3.96
C ILE A 377 -8.37 -4.44 -4.02
N THR A 378 -8.85 -5.10 -5.08
CA THR A 378 -10.27 -5.33 -5.37
C THR A 378 -10.52 -6.75 -5.90
N TYR A 379 -11.77 -7.21 -5.85
CA TYR A 379 -12.16 -8.56 -6.28
C TYR A 379 -11.95 -8.91 -7.76
N PRO A 380 -12.23 -8.03 -8.74
CA PRO A 380 -12.21 -8.40 -10.16
C PRO A 380 -10.90 -9.07 -10.59
N TYR A 381 -9.76 -8.50 -10.19
CA TYR A 381 -8.46 -9.02 -10.55
C TYR A 381 -8.15 -10.35 -9.83
N ASP A 382 -8.46 -10.47 -8.54
CA ASP A 382 -8.31 -11.73 -7.79
C ASP A 382 -9.18 -12.88 -8.31
N LEU A 383 -10.42 -12.57 -8.74
CA LEU A 383 -11.30 -13.56 -9.37
C LEU A 383 -10.70 -14.06 -10.68
N LEU A 384 -10.23 -13.13 -11.52
CA LEU A 384 -9.56 -13.49 -12.77
C LEU A 384 -8.36 -14.40 -12.51
N MET A 385 -7.49 -14.02 -11.57
CA MET A 385 -6.26 -14.75 -11.26
C MET A 385 -6.47 -16.03 -10.43
N GLY A 386 -7.69 -16.27 -9.93
CA GLY A 386 -8.03 -17.47 -9.13
C GLY A 386 -7.57 -17.41 -7.68
N THR A 387 -7.28 -16.22 -7.18
CA THR A 387 -6.77 -15.93 -5.83
C THR A 387 -7.81 -15.30 -4.92
N ALA A 388 -9.02 -15.03 -5.41
CA ALA A 388 -10.15 -14.66 -4.56
C ALA A 388 -10.50 -15.78 -3.56
N MET A 389 -10.99 -15.38 -2.39
CA MET A 389 -11.50 -16.30 -1.36
C MET A 389 -12.74 -17.07 -1.82
N LYS A 390 -13.61 -16.43 -2.63
CA LYS A 390 -14.84 -17.00 -3.17
C LYS A 390 -14.75 -16.99 -4.70
N SER A 391 -15.36 -17.96 -5.37
CA SER A 391 -15.44 -18.02 -6.85
C SER A 391 -16.50 -17.07 -7.44
N LYS A 392 -17.44 -16.62 -6.58
CA LYS A 392 -18.52 -15.69 -6.90
C LYS A 392 -18.69 -14.74 -5.71
N VAL A 393 -18.80 -13.44 -5.97
CA VAL A 393 -18.87 -12.39 -4.94
C VAL A 393 -19.88 -11.32 -5.30
N THR A 394 -20.39 -10.65 -4.27
CA THR A 394 -21.14 -9.40 -4.40
C THR A 394 -20.20 -8.22 -4.17
N TRP A 395 -20.11 -7.31 -5.14
CA TRP A 395 -19.22 -6.15 -5.05
C TRP A 395 -19.74 -4.98 -5.88
N ALA A 396 -19.85 -3.81 -5.26
CA ALA A 396 -20.26 -2.55 -5.91
C ALA A 396 -21.59 -2.66 -6.69
N GLY A 397 -22.58 -3.37 -6.13
CA GLY A 397 -23.90 -3.55 -6.75
C GLY A 397 -23.95 -4.61 -7.85
N TYR A 398 -22.90 -5.41 -8.00
CA TYR A 398 -22.81 -6.48 -8.98
C TYR A 398 -22.50 -7.81 -8.30
N GLU A 399 -22.99 -8.88 -8.90
CA GLU A 399 -22.45 -10.21 -8.71
C GLU A 399 -21.35 -10.47 -9.75
N ILE A 400 -20.18 -10.88 -9.29
CA ILE A 400 -18.99 -11.06 -10.12
C ILE A 400 -18.48 -12.49 -9.97
N PHE A 401 -18.22 -13.14 -11.09
CA PHE A 401 -17.65 -14.49 -11.14
C PHE A 401 -16.83 -14.71 -12.40
N ARG A 402 -15.91 -15.66 -12.32
CA ARG A 402 -15.09 -16.10 -13.47
C ARG A 402 -15.66 -17.39 -14.04
N GLU A 403 -15.84 -17.44 -15.35
CA GLU A 403 -16.13 -18.65 -16.11
C GLU A 403 -15.08 -18.89 -17.19
N GLU A 404 -14.88 -20.14 -17.59
CA GLU A 404 -14.08 -20.48 -18.76
C GLU A 404 -14.97 -20.45 -20.00
N THR A 405 -14.47 -19.90 -21.11
CA THR A 405 -15.21 -19.89 -22.37
C THR A 405 -15.39 -21.31 -22.90
N LYS A 406 -16.46 -21.54 -23.70
CA LYS A 406 -16.78 -22.88 -24.23
C LYS A 406 -15.66 -23.51 -25.07
N ASP A 407 -14.82 -22.70 -25.69
CA ASP A 407 -13.67 -23.15 -26.48
C ASP A 407 -12.40 -23.39 -25.64
N GLY A 408 -12.44 -23.10 -24.34
CA GLY A 408 -11.35 -23.30 -23.39
C GLY A 408 -10.14 -22.37 -23.59
N LYS A 409 -10.27 -21.32 -24.41
CA LYS A 409 -9.15 -20.43 -24.77
C LYS A 409 -9.06 -19.17 -23.93
N SER A 410 -10.14 -18.79 -23.27
CA SER A 410 -10.24 -17.54 -22.52
C SER A 410 -10.98 -17.73 -21.21
N TYR A 411 -10.70 -16.85 -20.26
CA TYR A 411 -11.54 -16.64 -19.09
C TYR A 411 -12.45 -15.44 -19.35
N LYS A 412 -13.69 -15.55 -18.90
CA LYS A 412 -14.68 -14.48 -18.92
C LYS A 412 -15.00 -14.10 -17.49
N LEU A 413 -14.72 -12.85 -17.13
CA LEU A 413 -15.11 -12.26 -15.85
C LEU A 413 -16.47 -11.58 -16.05
N CYS A 414 -17.52 -12.20 -15.52
CA CYS A 414 -18.91 -11.77 -15.68
C CYS A 414 -19.29 -10.80 -14.57
N PHE A 415 -20.02 -9.74 -14.94
CA PHE A 415 -20.58 -8.74 -14.05
C PHE A 415 -22.08 -8.69 -14.27
N VAL A 416 -22.84 -9.25 -13.35
CA VAL A 416 -24.31 -9.27 -13.38
C VAL A 416 -24.84 -8.27 -12.36
N PRO A 417 -25.59 -7.22 -12.76
CA PRO A 417 -26.18 -6.29 -11.80
C PRO A 417 -27.06 -7.04 -10.79
N LEU A 418 -26.94 -6.70 -9.51
CA LEU A 418 -27.87 -7.22 -8.51
C LEU A 418 -29.27 -6.67 -8.83
N ALA A 419 -30.27 -7.54 -8.90
CA ALA A 419 -31.65 -7.14 -9.16
C ALA A 419 -32.09 -6.07 -8.14
N ASN A 420 -32.80 -5.04 -8.62
CA ASN A 420 -33.37 -4.00 -7.76
C ASN A 420 -34.14 -4.65 -6.61
N ASP A 421 -34.02 -4.09 -5.41
CA ASP A 421 -35.11 -4.24 -4.45
C ASP A 421 -36.40 -3.72 -5.12
N GLU A 422 -37.53 -4.31 -4.79
CA GLU A 422 -38.83 -4.15 -5.49
C GLU A 422 -39.35 -2.69 -5.57
N ASN A 423 -38.62 -1.72 -5.02
CA ASN A 423 -38.91 -0.29 -5.04
C ASN A 423 -38.12 0.51 -6.10
N GLY A 424 -37.32 -0.14 -6.95
CA GLY A 424 -36.65 0.52 -8.08
C GLY A 424 -35.63 1.59 -7.68
N GLN A 425 -35.29 1.69 -6.39
CA GLN A 425 -34.23 2.55 -5.90
C GLN A 425 -33.00 1.70 -5.69
N PHE A 426 -32.04 1.75 -6.61
CA PHE A 426 -30.67 1.39 -6.26
C PHE A 426 -30.37 2.11 -4.95
N LYS A 427 -30.13 1.35 -3.86
CA LYS A 427 -29.47 1.88 -2.67
C LYS A 427 -28.32 2.70 -3.22
N LYS A 428 -28.43 4.03 -3.10
CA LYS A 428 -27.41 4.95 -3.62
C LYS A 428 -26.12 4.40 -3.06
N LEU A 429 -25.23 3.91 -3.94
CA LEU A 429 -23.95 3.36 -3.54
C LEU A 429 -23.34 4.42 -2.64
N LYS A 430 -23.36 4.20 -1.32
CA LYS A 430 -22.72 5.08 -0.35
C LYS A 430 -21.20 4.93 -0.43
N ARG A 431 -20.71 4.24 -1.46
CA ARG A 431 -19.33 4.31 -1.90
C ARG A 431 -19.08 5.68 -2.48
N GLN A 432 -18.43 6.52 -1.67
CA GLN A 432 -17.31 7.31 -2.17
C GLN A 432 -16.54 6.39 -3.12
N SER A 433 -16.49 6.79 -4.38
CA SER A 433 -15.77 6.09 -5.43
C SER A 433 -14.46 5.52 -4.89
N LEU A 434 -14.13 4.29 -5.27
CA LEU A 434 -12.80 3.70 -5.12
C LEU A 434 -11.68 4.56 -5.74
N SER A 435 -11.98 5.74 -6.29
CA SER A 435 -11.00 6.80 -6.39
C SER A 435 -10.47 7.08 -4.99
N MET A 436 -9.23 6.69 -4.73
CA MET A 436 -8.51 7.05 -3.50
C MET A 436 -8.33 8.57 -3.33
N SER A 437 -8.92 9.40 -4.20
CA SER A 437 -9.37 10.74 -3.88
C SER A 437 -10.57 10.70 -2.94
N GLY A 438 -10.37 10.41 -1.65
CA GLY A 438 -11.37 10.56 -0.58
C GLY A 438 -11.96 11.98 -0.41
N VAL A 439 -11.79 12.84 -1.41
CA VAL A 439 -12.55 14.06 -1.65
C VAL A 439 -13.25 13.90 -2.99
N ASP A 440 -14.56 13.68 -2.92
CA ASP A 440 -15.45 13.81 -4.05
C ASP A 440 -15.56 15.31 -4.40
N PHE A 441 -14.71 15.78 -5.31
CA PHE A 441 -14.77 17.15 -5.83
C PHE A 441 -15.80 17.30 -6.96
N SER A 442 -16.59 16.26 -7.29
CA SER A 442 -17.60 16.34 -8.34
C SER A 442 -18.81 17.23 -7.98
N GLY A 443 -18.85 17.78 -6.76
CA GLY A 443 -19.85 18.77 -6.33
C GLY A 443 -19.65 20.20 -6.83
N LEU A 444 -18.70 20.46 -7.76
CA LEU A 444 -18.46 21.79 -8.32
C LEU A 444 -18.72 21.93 -9.82
N ASP A 445 -19.11 20.85 -10.50
CA ASP A 445 -19.58 20.91 -11.89
C ASP A 445 -21.08 20.53 -11.90
N GLU A 446 -21.90 21.41 -12.51
CA GLU A 446 -23.35 21.26 -12.73
C GLU A 446 -24.27 21.68 -11.57
N GLY A 447 -24.42 22.99 -11.35
CA GLY A 447 -25.50 23.48 -10.47
C GLY A 447 -25.75 24.99 -10.36
N TYR A 448 -24.98 25.86 -11.03
CA TYR A 448 -25.15 27.31 -10.90
C TYR A 448 -24.97 28.06 -12.23
N LEU A 449 -25.62 27.58 -13.30
CA LEU A 449 -25.92 28.38 -14.50
C LEU A 449 -27.26 27.91 -15.12
N SER A 450 -28.33 27.92 -14.32
CA SER A 450 -29.72 27.96 -14.80
C SER A 450 -30.71 28.11 -13.64
N GLN A 451 -30.65 29.23 -12.92
CA GLN A 451 -31.83 29.90 -12.36
C GLN A 451 -31.67 31.41 -12.51
#